data_AF-A0A1L3GQT2-F1
#
_entry.id   AF-A0A1L3GQT2-F1
#
_cell.length_a   1.000
_cell.length_b   1.000
_cell.length_c   1.000
_cell.angle_alpha   90.00
_cell.angle_beta   90.00
_cell.angle_gamma   90.00
#
_symmetry.space_group_name_H-M   'P 1'
#
loop_
_entity.id
_entity.type
_entity.pdbx_description
1 polymer ?
#
loop_
_entity_poly.entity_id
_entity_poly.type
_entity_poly.pdbx_seq_one_letter_code
_entity_poly.pdbx_strand_id
1 'polypeptide(L)'
;MTLVKILPYVLPPALGAVIGYVTNYIAIRMLFRPLKPWYIFGLRVPLTPGIIPSKRLELAKSMGGVVGSHLLTSKDVGRALEKEGFRRELQQAVNDKLGSFLDRDLGPLASLVPGKFQGRFRELVEMLRWKGLKALFDYLQSSEFEESLRGYLQRKGDELLERDPASFLAGPKRMMLMGHVERKLAGVLQAEGTAKAIERIIDEQLEKLLTSKQPLKEMLPEALVEGLLGAIEREIPVLLDHFGGLLYDPEFRARLVERAKEALVKFIDGLGPMKNLVSGFIDLEKVGEKIPGFLDQAGDEISRWLREERTQQQVAELLRSRVENLLERPVSSFVEPLPFEKVAGAKRFVRDQVVSWVQSPAAAKALRGLLEKGFDAIKDRSFGEMLNTALPGGIVPRMREQLATRLLGALTSPAARDAVDRVLAEKTEQWVFHQPLGCLSARLSADVRSELQEGLFIHLAELLKKEVPQLVDTLNIKRVVEEKVNTLDVLTVERLLLDIMEDHFRYINLFGALLGALIGLVNLVVLGFA
;
A
#
# COMPACT_ATOMS: atom_id res chain seq x y z
N MET A 1 80.80 93.55 -33.66
CA MET A 1 80.19 93.37 -35.00
C MET A 1 78.70 93.63 -34.87
N THR A 2 78.18 94.63 -35.57
CA THR A 2 76.77 95.05 -35.47
C THR A 2 75.83 93.92 -35.88
N LEU A 3 74.73 93.74 -35.14
CA LEU A 3 73.65 92.76 -35.38
C LEU A 3 73.22 92.69 -36.87
N VAL A 4 73.33 93.84 -37.55
CA VAL A 4 73.05 94.05 -38.97
C VAL A 4 73.88 93.16 -39.90
N LYS A 5 75.11 92.76 -39.53
CA LYS A 5 75.97 91.91 -40.39
C LYS A 5 75.67 90.41 -40.29
N ILE A 6 75.06 89.93 -39.22
CA ILE A 6 74.77 88.50 -38.99
C ILE A 6 73.35 88.15 -39.46
N LEU A 7 72.45 89.15 -39.48
CA LEU A 7 71.05 89.00 -39.86
C LEU A 7 70.85 88.31 -41.22
N PRO A 8 71.61 88.61 -42.30
CA PRO A 8 71.40 87.96 -43.60
C PRO A 8 71.70 86.45 -43.59
N TYR A 9 72.55 85.97 -42.69
CA TYR A 9 72.98 84.57 -42.62
C TYR A 9 72.07 83.68 -41.78
N VAL A 10 71.42 84.27 -40.75
CA VAL A 10 70.55 83.53 -39.82
C VAL A 10 69.08 83.63 -40.22
N LEU A 11 68.68 84.74 -40.85
CA LEU A 11 67.29 85.01 -41.17
C LEU A 11 66.67 84.00 -42.15
N PRO A 12 67.33 83.59 -43.27
CA PRO A 12 66.72 82.64 -44.20
C PRO A 12 66.51 81.22 -43.61
N PRO A 13 67.48 80.60 -42.90
CA PRO A 13 67.25 79.34 -42.18
C PRO A 13 66.20 79.46 -41.08
N ALA A 14 66.20 80.54 -40.29
CA ALA A 14 65.22 80.72 -39.22
C ALA A 14 63.79 80.91 -39.76
N LEU A 15 63.61 81.74 -40.80
CA LEU A 15 62.33 81.88 -41.49
C LEU A 15 61.90 80.57 -42.14
N GLY A 16 62.82 79.85 -42.78
CA GLY A 16 62.57 78.52 -43.33
C GLY A 16 62.09 77.54 -42.26
N ALA A 17 62.71 77.54 -41.08
CA ALA A 17 62.31 76.70 -39.95
C ALA A 17 60.91 77.04 -39.42
N VAL A 18 60.60 78.33 -39.28
CA VAL A 18 59.28 78.79 -38.83
C VAL A 18 58.22 78.45 -39.87
N ILE A 19 58.47 78.70 -41.15
CA ILE A 19 57.55 78.34 -42.25
C ILE A 19 57.35 76.82 -42.26
N GLY A 20 58.42 76.03 -42.13
CA GLY A 20 58.36 74.57 -42.07
C GLY A 20 57.52 74.06 -40.89
N TYR A 21 57.74 74.61 -39.69
CA TYR A 21 56.98 74.28 -38.49
C TYR A 21 55.49 74.63 -38.63
N VAL A 22 55.18 75.86 -39.03
CA VAL A 22 53.80 76.36 -39.17
C VAL A 22 53.06 75.63 -40.28
N THR A 23 53.71 75.40 -41.42
CA THR A 23 53.12 74.69 -42.56
C THR A 23 52.78 73.25 -42.18
N ASN A 24 53.69 72.56 -41.48
CA ASN A 24 53.43 71.20 -41.04
C ASN A 24 52.35 71.12 -39.95
N TYR A 25 52.33 72.10 -39.03
CA TYR A 25 51.28 72.21 -38.02
C TYR A 25 49.89 72.40 -38.65
N ILE A 26 49.78 73.27 -39.66
CA ILE A 26 48.54 73.47 -40.41
C ILE A 26 48.15 72.20 -41.16
N ALA A 27 49.10 71.53 -41.84
CA ALA A 27 48.86 70.30 -42.57
C ALA A 27 48.31 69.18 -41.67
N ILE A 28 48.89 68.99 -40.48
CA ILE A 28 48.38 68.03 -39.50
C ILE A 28 46.97 68.41 -39.05
N ARG A 29 46.75 69.69 -38.72
CA ARG A 29 45.42 70.20 -38.34
C ARG A 29 44.38 70.00 -39.44
N MET A 30 44.79 70.07 -40.71
CA MET A 30 43.96 69.85 -41.89
C MET A 30 43.50 68.39 -42.06
N LEU A 31 44.19 67.42 -41.45
CA LEU A 31 43.74 66.03 -41.44
C LEU A 31 42.44 65.83 -40.64
N PHE A 32 42.25 66.64 -39.60
CA PHE A 32 41.12 66.53 -38.67
C PHE A 32 40.05 67.60 -38.92
N ARG A 33 40.44 68.81 -39.36
CA ARG A 33 39.52 69.94 -39.61
C ARG A 33 39.74 70.52 -41.01
N PRO A 34 38.70 71.04 -41.69
CA PRO A 34 37.34 71.27 -41.22
C PRO A 34 36.46 70.00 -41.26
N LEU A 35 35.47 69.94 -40.37
CA LEU A 35 34.53 68.81 -40.26
C LEU A 35 33.52 68.75 -41.41
N LYS A 36 33.30 69.87 -42.11
CA LYS A 36 32.40 70.01 -43.25
C LYS A 36 33.18 70.51 -44.47
N PRO A 37 32.79 70.15 -45.69
CA PRO A 37 33.38 70.70 -46.90
C PRO A 37 33.19 72.21 -46.95
N TRP A 38 34.22 72.93 -47.36
CA TRP A 38 34.17 74.37 -47.58
C TRP A 38 34.04 74.66 -49.08
N TYR A 39 33.28 75.71 -49.40
CA TYR A 39 33.05 76.17 -50.78
C TYR A 39 33.46 77.62 -50.89
N ILE A 40 34.30 77.94 -51.87
CA ILE A 40 34.74 79.31 -52.16
C ILE A 40 34.44 79.56 -53.65
N PHE A 41 33.68 80.62 -53.96
CA PHE A 41 33.19 80.92 -55.32
C PHE A 41 32.50 79.72 -56.02
N GLY A 42 31.76 78.90 -55.27
CA GLY A 42 31.08 77.71 -55.81
C GLY A 42 31.97 76.50 -56.07
N LEU A 43 33.30 76.65 -55.96
CA LEU A 43 34.26 75.55 -56.06
C LEU A 43 34.58 74.98 -54.68
N ARG A 44 34.59 73.65 -54.57
CA ARG A 44 34.95 72.95 -53.34
C ARG A 44 36.45 73.06 -53.10
N VAL A 45 36.84 73.49 -51.91
CA VAL A 45 38.27 73.59 -51.53
C VAL A 45 38.86 72.17 -51.45
N PRO A 46 39.97 71.88 -52.15
CA PRO A 46 40.63 70.58 -52.06
C PRO A 46 41.03 70.31 -50.60
N LEU A 47 40.96 69.05 -50.17
CA LEU A 47 41.23 68.63 -48.79
C LEU A 47 40.24 69.16 -47.73
N THR A 48 39.00 69.50 -48.13
CA THR A 48 37.88 69.77 -47.20
C THR A 48 36.68 68.86 -47.47
N PRO A 49 36.12 68.13 -46.48
CA PRO A 49 36.53 68.07 -45.07
C PRO A 49 37.88 67.37 -44.89
N GLY A 50 38.44 67.46 -43.67
CA GLY A 50 39.67 66.76 -43.33
C GLY A 50 39.62 65.26 -43.67
N ILE A 51 40.79 64.67 -43.89
CA ILE A 51 40.92 63.29 -44.37
C ILE A 51 40.24 62.29 -43.43
N ILE A 52 40.40 62.44 -42.11
CA ILE A 52 39.88 61.49 -41.12
C ILE A 52 38.34 61.51 -41.06
N PRO A 53 37.65 62.66 -40.92
CA PRO A 53 36.20 62.74 -41.04
C PRO A 53 35.66 62.13 -42.35
N SER A 54 36.35 62.38 -43.47
CA SER A 54 35.94 61.89 -44.79
C SER A 54 36.05 60.36 -44.95
N LYS A 55 36.96 59.73 -44.21
CA LYS A 55 37.27 58.29 -44.26
C LYS A 55 36.67 57.48 -43.12
N ARG A 56 35.83 58.08 -42.28
CA ARG A 56 35.18 57.44 -41.12
C ARG A 56 34.49 56.11 -41.44
N LEU A 57 33.75 56.03 -42.54
CA LEU A 57 33.06 54.79 -42.93
C LEU A 57 34.04 53.64 -43.22
N GLU A 58 35.17 53.97 -43.84
CA GLU A 58 36.23 53.01 -44.18
C GLU A 58 36.98 52.54 -42.93
N LEU A 59 37.18 53.45 -41.97
CA LEU A 59 37.70 53.13 -40.64
C LEU A 59 36.74 52.22 -39.86
N ALA A 60 35.44 52.53 -39.87
CA ALA A 60 34.42 51.71 -39.21
C ALA A 60 34.36 50.29 -39.81
N LYS A 61 34.43 50.17 -41.14
CA LYS A 61 34.46 48.89 -41.84
C LYS A 61 35.73 48.08 -41.54
N SER A 62 36.88 48.75 -41.48
CA SER A 62 38.16 48.13 -41.13
C SER A 62 38.19 47.68 -39.67
N MET A 63 37.75 48.52 -38.74
CA MET A 63 37.62 48.19 -37.32
C MET A 63 36.63 47.04 -37.09
N GLY A 64 35.46 47.09 -37.72
CA GLY A 64 34.50 45.98 -37.68
C GLY A 64 35.08 44.69 -38.24
N GLY A 65 35.86 44.79 -39.33
CA GLY A 65 36.61 43.67 -39.89
C GLY A 65 37.57 43.05 -38.88
N VAL A 66 38.46 43.84 -38.28
CA VAL A 66 39.45 43.37 -37.30
C VAL A 66 38.78 42.79 -36.06
N VAL A 67 37.83 43.51 -35.46
CA VAL A 67 37.15 43.07 -34.23
C VAL A 67 36.33 41.79 -34.47
N GLY A 68 35.55 41.75 -35.55
CA GLY A 68 34.68 40.61 -35.86
C GLY A 68 35.43 39.36 -36.33
N SER A 69 36.64 39.49 -36.90
CA SER A 69 37.41 38.34 -37.38
C SER A 69 38.52 37.88 -36.45
N HIS A 70 39.00 38.72 -35.52
CA HIS A 70 40.16 38.41 -34.68
C HIS A 70 39.92 38.56 -33.16
N LEU A 71 38.93 39.34 -32.71
CA LEU A 71 38.74 39.61 -31.27
C LEU A 71 37.54 38.88 -30.65
N LEU A 72 36.47 38.69 -31.42
CA LEU A 72 35.25 38.02 -30.96
C LEU A 72 34.88 36.88 -31.92
N THR A 73 35.78 35.89 -32.02
CA THR A 73 35.50 34.70 -32.84
C THR A 73 34.68 33.69 -32.06
N SER A 74 33.95 32.84 -32.78
CA SER A 74 33.18 31.74 -32.22
C SER A 74 34.03 30.75 -31.41
N LYS A 75 35.32 30.61 -31.79
CA LYS A 75 36.29 29.83 -31.01
C LYS A 75 36.62 30.48 -29.68
N ASP A 76 36.79 31.80 -29.65
CA ASP A 76 37.12 32.53 -28.41
C ASP A 76 35.93 32.55 -27.45
N VAL A 77 34.70 32.68 -27.96
CA VAL A 77 33.48 32.54 -27.16
C VAL A 77 33.32 31.13 -26.63
N GLY A 78 33.55 30.10 -27.47
CA GLY A 78 33.55 28.71 -27.02
C GLY A 78 34.54 28.46 -25.88
N ARG A 79 35.80 28.93 -26.02
CA ARG A 79 36.80 28.84 -24.94
C ARG A 79 36.38 29.60 -23.69
N ALA A 80 35.69 30.74 -23.82
CA ALA A 80 35.20 31.51 -22.69
C ALA A 80 34.13 30.74 -21.88
N LEU A 81 33.25 29.99 -22.55
CA LEU A 81 32.24 29.14 -21.92
C LEU A 81 32.85 27.94 -21.17
N GLU A 82 34.04 27.50 -21.57
CA GLU A 82 34.75 26.40 -20.92
C GLU A 82 35.50 26.83 -19.66
N LYS A 83 35.70 28.14 -19.44
CA LYS A 83 36.41 28.63 -18.26
C LYS A 83 35.69 28.22 -16.98
N GLU A 84 36.46 27.83 -15.97
CA GLU A 84 35.93 27.44 -14.65
C GLU A 84 35.07 28.52 -14.01
N GLY A 85 35.38 29.81 -14.22
CA GLY A 85 34.58 30.93 -13.75
C GLY A 85 33.13 30.88 -14.28
N PHE A 86 32.97 30.79 -15.60
CA PHE A 86 31.66 30.72 -16.24
C PHE A 86 30.91 29.44 -15.85
N ARG A 87 31.60 28.30 -15.80
CA ARG A 87 31.01 27.03 -15.38
C ARG A 87 30.47 27.09 -13.95
N ARG A 88 31.20 27.71 -13.02
CA ARG A 88 30.73 27.91 -11.63
C ARG A 88 29.51 28.82 -11.57
N GLU A 89 29.51 29.93 -12.30
CA GLU A 89 28.34 30.82 -12.38
C GLU A 89 27.12 30.12 -12.99
N LEU A 90 27.31 29.34 -14.06
CA LEU A 90 26.25 28.56 -14.68
C LEU A 90 25.68 27.52 -13.72
N GLN A 91 26.55 26.81 -12.99
CA GLN A 91 26.13 25.82 -12.00
C GLN A 91 25.31 26.48 -10.87
N GLN A 92 25.77 27.62 -10.36
CA GLN A 92 25.03 28.37 -9.35
C GLN A 92 23.67 28.86 -9.88
N ALA A 93 23.64 29.41 -11.10
CA ALA A 93 22.40 29.84 -11.73
C ALA A 93 21.40 28.68 -11.93
N VAL A 94 21.89 27.50 -12.31
CA VAL A 94 21.07 26.27 -12.42
C VAL A 94 20.55 25.85 -11.04
N ASN A 95 21.40 25.84 -10.02
CA ASN A 95 21.01 25.47 -8.66
C ASN A 95 19.93 26.39 -8.10
N ASP A 96 20.10 27.70 -8.25
CA ASP A 96 19.16 28.71 -7.75
C ASP A 96 17.84 28.66 -8.52
N LYS A 97 17.88 28.56 -9.87
CA LYS A 97 16.68 28.48 -10.69
C LYS A 97 15.91 27.19 -10.46
N LEU A 98 16.59 26.05 -10.41
CA LEU A 98 15.94 24.77 -10.15
C LEU A 98 15.38 24.73 -8.72
N GLY A 99 16.13 25.20 -7.72
CA GLY A 99 15.65 25.33 -6.35
C GLY A 99 14.37 26.16 -6.27
N SER A 100 14.39 27.37 -6.83
CA SER A 100 13.21 28.26 -6.85
C SER A 100 12.01 27.67 -7.59
N PHE A 101 12.24 26.85 -8.63
CA PHE A 101 11.18 26.17 -9.37
C PHE A 101 10.57 25.02 -8.58
N LEU A 102 11.40 24.22 -7.90
CA LEU A 102 10.96 23.08 -7.09
C LEU A 102 10.26 23.51 -5.79
N ASP A 103 10.66 24.66 -5.21
CA ASP A 103 10.07 25.22 -3.99
C ASP A 103 8.73 25.93 -4.24
N ARG A 104 8.41 26.26 -5.49
CA ARG A 104 7.12 26.87 -5.85
C ARG A 104 5.99 25.86 -5.70
N ASP A 105 4.81 26.35 -5.31
CA ASP A 105 3.57 25.60 -5.41
C ASP A 105 3.17 25.46 -6.89
N LEU A 106 3.41 24.28 -7.47
CA LEU A 106 3.13 23.98 -8.85
C LEU A 106 1.68 23.49 -9.01
N GLY A 107 0.96 24.09 -9.94
CA GLY A 107 -0.38 23.64 -10.34
C GLY A 107 -0.36 22.26 -11.02
N PRO A 108 -1.46 21.87 -11.69
CA PRO A 108 -1.50 20.61 -12.44
C PRO A 108 -0.42 20.54 -13.52
N LEU A 109 0.05 19.35 -13.89
CA LEU A 109 1.08 19.16 -14.92
C LEU A 109 0.77 19.91 -16.22
N ALA A 110 -0.50 19.93 -16.63
CA ALA A 110 -0.96 20.66 -17.80
C ALA A 110 -0.74 22.19 -17.74
N SER A 111 -0.68 22.77 -16.53
CA SER A 111 -0.44 24.21 -16.31
C SER A 111 1.03 24.62 -16.52
N LEU A 112 1.96 23.67 -16.46
CA LEU A 112 3.38 23.90 -16.75
C LEU A 112 3.64 24.06 -18.25
N VAL A 113 2.73 23.56 -19.09
CA VAL A 113 2.83 23.64 -20.53
C VAL A 113 2.18 24.94 -21.02
N PRO A 114 2.87 25.76 -21.83
CA PRO A 114 2.29 26.97 -22.41
C PRO A 114 0.99 26.67 -23.17
N GLY A 115 -0.02 27.54 -23.06
CA GLY A 115 -1.36 27.33 -23.65
C GLY A 115 -1.37 26.89 -25.11
N LYS A 116 -0.44 27.44 -25.93
CA LYS A 116 -0.25 27.09 -27.34
C LYS A 116 0.08 25.60 -27.61
N PHE A 117 0.57 24.87 -26.60
CA PHE A 117 0.97 23.48 -26.71
C PHE A 117 0.07 22.53 -25.90
N GLN A 118 -0.96 23.03 -25.20
CA GLN A 118 -1.82 22.17 -24.38
C GLN A 118 -2.56 21.10 -25.19
N GLY A 119 -2.98 21.40 -26.42
CA GLY A 119 -3.59 20.42 -27.32
C GLY A 119 -2.61 19.27 -27.67
N ARG A 120 -1.40 19.62 -28.12
CA ARG A 120 -0.34 18.63 -28.41
C ARG A 120 0.09 17.84 -27.18
N PHE A 121 0.11 18.48 -26.02
CA PHE A 121 0.42 17.80 -24.76
C PHE A 121 -0.64 16.76 -24.41
N ARG A 122 -1.94 17.09 -24.56
CA ARG A 122 -3.03 16.12 -24.37
C ARG A 122 -2.91 14.94 -25.33
N GLU A 123 -2.59 15.18 -26.60
CA GLU A 123 -2.34 14.10 -27.59
C GLU A 123 -1.14 13.22 -27.21
N LEU A 124 -0.05 13.81 -26.72
CA LEU A 124 1.11 13.06 -26.23
C LEU A 124 0.78 12.20 -25.02
N VAL A 125 0.02 12.72 -24.07
CA VAL A 125 -0.43 11.99 -22.88
C VAL A 125 -1.29 10.80 -23.27
N GLU A 126 -2.25 10.98 -24.19
CA GLU A 126 -3.07 9.88 -24.72
C GLU A 126 -2.24 8.83 -25.46
N MET A 127 -1.26 9.27 -26.27
CA MET A 127 -0.36 8.35 -26.98
C MET A 127 0.49 7.52 -26.00
N LEU A 128 1.05 8.16 -24.97
CA LEU A 128 1.83 7.48 -23.93
C LEU A 128 0.96 6.52 -23.12
N ARG A 129 -0.27 6.90 -22.78
CA ARG A 129 -1.24 6.04 -22.09
C ARG A 129 -1.55 4.80 -22.91
N TRP A 130 -1.84 4.95 -24.20
CA TRP A 130 -2.12 3.82 -25.09
C TRP A 130 -0.90 2.90 -25.26
N LYS A 131 0.30 3.47 -25.46
CA LYS A 131 1.55 2.70 -25.50
C LYS A 131 1.82 1.95 -24.19
N GLY A 132 1.58 2.59 -23.06
CA GLY A 132 1.72 2.00 -21.72
C GLY A 132 0.74 0.85 -21.50
N LEU A 133 -0.54 1.04 -21.86
CA LEU A 133 -1.54 -0.02 -21.80
C LEU A 133 -1.15 -1.19 -22.70
N LYS A 134 -0.75 -0.91 -23.94
CA LYS A 134 -0.30 -1.96 -24.87
C LYS A 134 0.89 -2.73 -24.30
N ALA A 135 1.94 -2.03 -23.87
CA ALA A 135 3.13 -2.66 -23.30
C ALA A 135 2.82 -3.49 -22.04
N LEU A 136 1.92 -3.00 -21.17
CA LEU A 136 1.47 -3.74 -19.99
C LEU A 136 0.76 -5.04 -20.39
N PHE A 137 -0.15 -5.00 -21.35
CA PHE A 137 -0.85 -6.21 -21.81
C PHE A 137 0.03 -7.16 -22.62
N ASP A 138 0.95 -6.64 -23.42
CA ASP A 138 1.96 -7.43 -24.11
C ASP A 138 2.85 -8.18 -23.07
N TYR A 139 3.20 -7.51 -21.96
CA TYR A 139 3.92 -8.15 -20.85
C TYR A 139 3.05 -9.16 -20.08
N LEU A 140 1.79 -8.86 -19.78
CA LEU A 140 0.87 -9.79 -19.12
C LEU A 140 0.61 -11.06 -19.95
N GLN A 141 0.73 -10.97 -21.28
CA GLN A 141 0.62 -12.09 -22.21
C GLN A 141 1.96 -12.79 -22.46
N SER A 142 3.08 -12.29 -21.92
CA SER A 142 4.39 -12.89 -22.09
C SER A 142 4.54 -14.17 -21.27
N SER A 143 5.34 -15.11 -21.78
CA SER A 143 5.72 -16.33 -21.05
C SER A 143 6.48 -16.02 -19.77
N GLU A 144 7.24 -14.92 -19.74
CA GLU A 144 7.98 -14.46 -18.56
C GLU A 144 7.05 -14.09 -17.40
N PHE A 145 5.97 -13.36 -17.67
CA PHE A 145 4.97 -13.05 -16.65
C PHE A 145 4.23 -14.31 -16.17
N GLU A 146 3.89 -15.21 -17.10
CA GLU A 146 3.27 -16.49 -16.74
C GLU A 146 4.14 -17.30 -15.78
N GLU A 147 5.43 -17.49 -16.10
CA GLU A 147 6.38 -18.20 -15.24
C GLU A 147 6.54 -17.50 -13.88
N SER A 148 6.66 -16.17 -13.88
CA SER A 148 6.81 -15.37 -12.67
C SER A 148 5.58 -15.47 -11.76
N LEU A 149 4.36 -15.37 -12.32
CA LEU A 149 3.12 -15.49 -11.56
C LEU A 149 2.95 -16.90 -10.99
N ARG A 150 3.27 -17.93 -11.79
CA ARG A 150 3.23 -19.33 -11.33
C ARG A 150 4.22 -19.57 -10.19
N GLY A 151 5.45 -19.11 -10.34
CA GLY A 151 6.47 -19.18 -9.28
C GLY A 151 6.08 -18.43 -8.01
N TYR A 152 5.48 -17.23 -8.16
CA TYR A 152 4.97 -16.46 -7.04
C TYR A 152 3.84 -17.19 -6.29
N LEU A 153 2.85 -17.72 -7.03
CA LEU A 153 1.74 -18.49 -6.46
C LEU A 153 2.22 -19.77 -5.79
N GLN A 154 3.23 -20.43 -6.35
CA GLN A 154 3.84 -21.61 -5.74
C GLN A 154 4.50 -21.24 -4.41
N ARG A 155 5.43 -20.27 -4.42
CA ARG A 155 6.15 -19.84 -3.22
C ARG A 155 5.19 -19.33 -2.13
N LYS A 156 4.24 -18.47 -2.48
CA LYS A 156 3.25 -17.96 -1.50
C LYS A 156 2.31 -19.05 -1.03
N GLY A 157 1.94 -19.98 -1.91
CA GLY A 157 1.19 -21.17 -1.55
C GLY A 157 1.95 -22.02 -0.54
N ASP A 158 3.23 -22.26 -0.73
CA ASP A 158 4.07 -23.07 0.16
C ASP A 158 4.24 -22.37 1.52
N GLU A 159 4.57 -21.07 1.52
CA GLU A 159 4.62 -20.25 2.75
C GLU A 159 3.29 -20.27 3.53
N LEU A 160 2.14 -20.37 2.84
CA LEU A 160 0.83 -20.48 3.48
C LEU A 160 0.54 -21.89 4.00
N LEU A 161 0.96 -22.93 3.28
CA LEU A 161 0.77 -24.32 3.69
C LEU A 161 1.65 -24.70 4.88
N GLU A 162 2.84 -24.11 4.99
CA GLU A 162 3.75 -24.34 6.12
C GLU A 162 3.30 -23.68 7.42
N ARG A 163 2.44 -22.65 7.34
CA ARG A 163 1.92 -21.98 8.53
C ARG A 163 0.86 -22.82 9.24
N ASP A 164 0.82 -22.66 10.56
CA ASP A 164 -0.19 -23.23 11.43
C ASP A 164 -1.38 -22.25 11.63
N PRO A 165 -2.61 -22.77 11.85
CA PRO A 165 -3.78 -21.94 12.13
C PRO A 165 -3.64 -21.04 13.38
N ALA A 166 -2.82 -21.43 14.37
CA ALA A 166 -2.60 -20.62 15.57
C ALA A 166 -1.87 -19.30 15.26
N SER A 167 -0.93 -19.31 14.32
CA SER A 167 -0.20 -18.12 13.86
C SER A 167 -1.10 -17.13 13.11
N PHE A 168 -2.08 -17.63 12.35
CA PHE A 168 -3.04 -16.81 11.60
C PHE A 168 -4.13 -16.22 12.50
N LEU A 169 -4.55 -16.98 13.52
CA LEU A 169 -5.59 -16.63 14.47
C LEU A 169 -5.02 -16.35 15.88
N ALA A 170 -3.90 -15.64 15.97
CA ALA A 170 -3.33 -15.26 17.25
C ALA A 170 -4.14 -14.13 17.93
N GLY A 171 -4.38 -14.29 19.25
CA GLY A 171 -4.86 -13.23 20.15
C GLY A 171 -6.24 -12.65 19.83
N PRO A 172 -6.38 -11.32 19.61
CA PRO A 172 -7.68 -10.64 19.51
C PRO A 172 -8.53 -11.10 18.32
N LYS A 173 -7.89 -11.52 17.22
CA LYS A 173 -8.58 -11.98 16.01
C LYS A 173 -9.37 -13.28 16.24
N ARG A 174 -8.84 -14.21 17.05
CA ARG A 174 -9.57 -15.44 17.44
C ARG A 174 -10.84 -15.11 18.22
N MET A 175 -10.75 -14.18 19.16
CA MET A 175 -11.90 -13.79 19.98
C MET A 175 -12.99 -13.12 19.12
N MET A 176 -12.62 -12.25 18.19
CA MET A 176 -13.56 -11.64 17.25
C MET A 176 -14.20 -12.66 16.30
N LEU A 177 -13.40 -13.57 15.74
CA LEU A 177 -13.87 -14.57 14.79
C LEU A 177 -14.80 -15.59 15.46
N MET A 178 -14.41 -16.14 16.61
CA MET A 178 -15.26 -17.07 17.37
C MET A 178 -16.56 -16.40 17.85
N GLY A 179 -16.50 -15.14 18.27
CA GLY A 179 -17.70 -14.38 18.61
C GLY A 179 -18.60 -14.05 17.40
N HIS A 180 -18.04 -13.95 16.19
CA HIS A 180 -18.84 -13.82 14.96
C HIS A 180 -19.49 -15.16 14.57
N VAL A 181 -18.72 -16.26 14.65
CA VAL A 181 -19.20 -17.62 14.39
C VAL A 181 -20.32 -17.98 15.36
N GLU A 182 -20.16 -17.70 16.66
CA GLU A 182 -21.19 -17.96 17.67
C GLU A 182 -22.49 -17.21 17.37
N ARG A 183 -22.41 -15.91 17.02
CA ARG A 183 -23.59 -15.11 16.66
C ARG A 183 -24.28 -15.64 15.40
N LYS A 184 -23.52 -16.02 14.38
CA LYS A 184 -24.09 -16.64 13.18
C LYS A 184 -24.70 -18.01 13.47
N LEU A 185 -24.05 -18.84 14.26
CA LEU A 185 -24.57 -20.16 14.65
C LEU A 185 -25.85 -20.00 15.47
N ALA A 186 -25.89 -19.11 16.45
CA ALA A 186 -27.11 -18.83 17.21
C ALA A 186 -28.26 -18.38 16.29
N GLY A 187 -27.99 -17.49 15.33
CA GLY A 187 -28.99 -17.07 14.35
C GLY A 187 -29.48 -18.21 13.44
N VAL A 188 -28.58 -19.10 13.02
CA VAL A 188 -28.95 -20.28 12.21
C VAL A 188 -29.74 -21.30 13.03
N LEU A 189 -29.35 -21.57 14.27
CA LEU A 189 -30.04 -22.53 15.15
C LEU A 189 -31.44 -22.05 15.55
N GLN A 190 -31.62 -20.72 15.70
CA GLN A 190 -32.91 -20.11 15.97
C GLN A 190 -33.80 -19.96 14.73
N ALA A 191 -33.27 -20.16 13.52
CA ALA A 191 -34.06 -20.06 12.31
C ALA A 191 -35.15 -21.15 12.26
N GLU A 192 -36.36 -20.77 11.87
CA GLU A 192 -37.52 -21.66 11.79
C GLU A 192 -37.28 -22.85 10.83
N GLY A 193 -36.48 -22.63 9.77
CA GLY A 193 -36.08 -23.69 8.84
C GLY A 193 -35.19 -24.76 9.49
N THR A 194 -34.35 -24.39 10.44
CA THR A 194 -33.47 -25.32 11.17
C THR A 194 -34.28 -26.19 12.12
N ALA A 195 -35.27 -25.60 12.81
CA ALA A 195 -36.20 -26.34 13.67
C ALA A 195 -36.92 -27.44 12.89
N LYS A 196 -37.52 -27.10 11.74
CA LYS A 196 -38.21 -28.07 10.87
C LYS A 196 -37.28 -29.16 10.32
N ALA A 197 -36.03 -28.81 10.01
CA ALA A 197 -35.04 -29.79 9.57
C ALA A 197 -34.69 -30.78 10.69
N ILE A 198 -34.52 -30.30 11.92
CA ILE A 198 -34.23 -31.13 13.10
C ILE A 198 -35.45 -32.00 13.44
N GLU A 199 -36.66 -31.46 13.42
CA GLU A 199 -37.90 -32.22 13.61
C GLU A 199 -37.96 -33.43 12.67
N ARG A 200 -37.70 -33.22 11.38
CA ARG A 200 -37.68 -34.31 10.39
C ARG A 200 -36.61 -35.35 10.69
N ILE A 201 -35.39 -34.93 11.04
CA ILE A 201 -34.30 -35.85 11.39
C ILE A 201 -34.68 -36.66 12.63
N ILE A 202 -35.24 -36.03 13.66
CA ILE A 202 -35.66 -36.72 14.88
C ILE A 202 -36.77 -37.71 14.58
N ASP A 203 -37.79 -37.32 13.81
CA ASP A 203 -38.90 -38.20 13.46
C ASP A 203 -38.41 -39.44 12.70
N GLU A 204 -37.49 -39.26 11.72
CA GLU A 204 -36.85 -40.36 11.00
C GLU A 204 -36.01 -41.28 11.91
N GLN A 205 -35.23 -40.70 12.84
CA GLN A 205 -34.41 -41.49 13.77
C GLN A 205 -35.25 -42.21 14.83
N LEU A 206 -36.29 -41.57 15.35
CA LEU A 206 -37.24 -42.19 16.27
C LEU A 206 -38.00 -43.31 15.57
N GLU A 207 -38.39 -43.15 14.32
CA GLU A 207 -39.04 -44.22 13.55
C GLU A 207 -38.10 -45.42 13.33
N LYS A 208 -36.83 -45.17 12.99
CA LYS A 208 -35.80 -46.22 12.92
C LYS A 208 -35.59 -46.92 14.27
N LEU A 209 -35.55 -46.17 15.36
CA LEU A 209 -35.40 -46.72 16.72
C LEU A 209 -36.61 -47.56 17.13
N LEU A 210 -37.83 -47.09 16.85
CA LEU A 210 -39.06 -47.80 17.19
C LEU A 210 -39.30 -49.05 16.34
N THR A 211 -38.75 -49.10 15.13
CA THR A 211 -38.84 -50.27 14.24
C THR A 211 -37.63 -51.20 14.34
N SER A 212 -36.56 -50.76 15.01
CA SER A 212 -35.36 -51.57 15.22
C SER A 212 -35.66 -52.77 16.14
N LYS A 213 -35.07 -53.91 15.78
CA LYS A 213 -35.07 -55.14 16.59
C LYS A 213 -33.80 -55.32 17.41
N GLN A 214 -32.89 -54.34 17.36
CA GLN A 214 -31.62 -54.41 18.08
C GLN A 214 -31.84 -54.20 19.60
N PRO A 215 -31.16 -54.97 20.47
CA PRO A 215 -31.16 -54.75 21.90
C PRO A 215 -30.73 -53.33 22.28
N LEU A 216 -31.39 -52.72 23.26
CA LEU A 216 -31.08 -51.36 23.71
C LEU A 216 -29.62 -51.24 24.22
N LYS A 217 -29.08 -52.31 24.80
CA LYS A 217 -27.69 -52.42 25.28
C LYS A 217 -26.65 -52.17 24.18
N GLU A 218 -26.91 -52.61 22.95
CA GLU A 218 -25.96 -52.45 21.83
C GLU A 218 -26.04 -51.06 21.19
N MET A 219 -27.12 -50.32 21.45
CA MET A 219 -27.34 -48.98 20.91
C MET A 219 -26.78 -47.88 21.82
N LEU A 220 -26.45 -48.21 23.07
CA LEU A 220 -25.95 -47.28 24.07
C LEU A 220 -24.44 -47.49 24.29
N PRO A 221 -23.65 -46.42 24.50
CA PRO A 221 -22.26 -46.56 24.92
C PRO A 221 -22.15 -47.33 26.24
N GLU A 222 -21.18 -48.24 26.33
CA GLU A 222 -20.97 -49.09 27.51
C GLU A 222 -20.81 -48.28 28.81
N ALA A 223 -20.10 -47.15 28.74
CA ALA A 223 -19.94 -46.22 29.86
C ALA A 223 -21.27 -45.61 30.37
N LEU A 224 -22.28 -45.45 29.50
CA LEU A 224 -23.59 -44.95 29.91
C LEU A 224 -24.39 -46.05 30.61
N VAL A 225 -24.29 -47.29 30.12
CA VAL A 225 -24.95 -48.45 30.73
C VAL A 225 -24.41 -48.69 32.13
N GLU A 226 -23.08 -48.70 32.29
CA GLU A 226 -22.44 -48.81 33.61
C GLU A 226 -22.78 -47.64 34.53
N GLY A 227 -22.82 -46.42 33.99
CA GLY A 227 -23.21 -45.23 34.75
C GLY A 227 -24.66 -45.30 35.26
N LEU A 228 -25.60 -45.79 34.45
CA LEU A 228 -27.00 -45.98 34.86
C LEU A 228 -27.15 -47.06 35.92
N LEU A 229 -26.49 -48.21 35.74
CA LEU A 229 -26.51 -49.29 36.73
C LEU A 229 -25.91 -48.82 38.06
N GLY A 230 -24.76 -48.14 38.02
CA GLY A 230 -24.14 -47.56 39.21
C GLY A 230 -24.99 -46.46 39.86
N ALA A 231 -25.77 -45.69 39.11
CA ALA A 231 -26.70 -44.70 39.66
C ALA A 231 -27.85 -45.38 40.42
N ILE A 232 -28.42 -46.46 39.87
CA ILE A 232 -29.45 -47.26 40.54
C ILE A 232 -28.88 -47.88 41.83
N GLU A 233 -27.70 -48.47 41.78
CA GLU A 233 -27.04 -49.07 42.96
C GLU A 233 -26.85 -48.04 44.10
N ARG A 234 -26.56 -46.78 43.77
CA ARG A 234 -26.39 -45.69 44.75
C ARG A 234 -27.70 -45.22 45.40
N GLU A 235 -28.83 -45.33 44.71
CA GLU A 235 -30.14 -44.91 45.22
C GLU A 235 -30.82 -46.00 46.08
N ILE A 236 -30.37 -47.26 45.99
CA ILE A 236 -30.97 -48.39 46.73
C ILE A 236 -30.95 -48.22 48.25
N PRO A 237 -29.85 -47.78 48.89
CA PRO A 237 -29.85 -47.54 50.33
C PRO A 237 -30.92 -46.53 50.76
N VAL A 238 -31.13 -45.47 49.97
CA VAL A 238 -32.13 -44.43 50.23
C VAL A 238 -33.54 -44.99 50.09
N LEU A 239 -33.79 -45.79 49.04
CA LEU A 239 -35.09 -46.44 48.82
C LEU A 239 -35.42 -47.44 49.93
N LEU A 240 -34.46 -48.29 50.31
CA LEU A 240 -34.66 -49.30 51.36
C LEU A 240 -34.86 -48.68 52.74
N ASP A 241 -34.18 -47.56 53.02
CA ASP A 241 -34.43 -46.79 54.23
C ASP A 241 -35.84 -46.17 54.24
N HIS A 242 -36.29 -45.63 53.10
CA HIS A 242 -37.65 -45.13 52.94
C HIS A 242 -38.70 -46.24 53.15
N PHE A 243 -38.46 -47.45 52.62
CA PHE A 243 -39.32 -48.61 52.86
C PHE A 243 -39.32 -49.05 54.33
N GLY A 244 -38.16 -49.03 55.00
CA GLY A 244 -38.08 -49.24 56.44
C GLY A 244 -38.91 -48.22 57.21
N GLY A 245 -38.84 -46.94 56.82
CA GLY A 245 -39.63 -45.85 57.39
C GLY A 245 -41.15 -46.02 57.22
N LEU A 246 -41.61 -46.52 56.08
CA LEU A 246 -43.03 -46.81 55.83
C LEU A 246 -43.61 -47.87 56.78
N LEU A 247 -42.78 -48.75 57.35
CA LEU A 247 -43.22 -49.70 58.38
C LEU A 247 -43.60 -49.01 59.70
N TYR A 248 -43.25 -47.73 59.90
CA TYR A 248 -43.62 -46.91 61.06
C TYR A 248 -44.79 -45.95 60.76
N ASP A 249 -45.26 -45.89 59.50
CA ASP A 249 -46.38 -45.04 59.11
C ASP A 249 -47.70 -45.55 59.73
N PRO A 250 -48.46 -44.70 60.45
CA PRO A 250 -49.68 -45.12 61.16
C PRO A 250 -50.75 -45.73 60.23
N GLU A 251 -50.93 -45.16 59.02
CA GLU A 251 -51.94 -45.65 58.06
C GLU A 251 -51.51 -46.97 57.43
N PHE A 252 -50.24 -47.13 57.09
CA PHE A 252 -49.70 -48.39 56.59
C PHE A 252 -49.79 -49.49 57.65
N ARG A 253 -49.44 -49.19 58.91
CA ARG A 253 -49.56 -50.15 60.03
C ARG A 253 -50.99 -50.60 60.27
N ALA A 254 -51.95 -49.68 60.31
CA ALA A 254 -53.36 -50.03 60.48
C ALA A 254 -53.83 -51.02 59.39
N ARG A 255 -53.44 -50.79 58.13
CA ARG A 255 -53.73 -51.70 57.02
C ARG A 255 -53.06 -53.06 57.17
N LEU A 256 -51.81 -53.11 57.63
CA LEU A 256 -51.09 -54.37 57.89
C LEU A 256 -51.73 -55.18 59.02
N VAL A 257 -52.12 -54.53 60.12
CA VAL A 257 -52.80 -55.17 61.26
C VAL A 257 -54.10 -55.82 60.79
N GLU A 258 -54.93 -55.09 60.05
CA GLU A 258 -56.20 -55.64 59.55
C GLU A 258 -55.97 -56.80 58.57
N ARG A 259 -55.01 -56.68 57.65
CA ARG A 259 -54.62 -57.79 56.76
C ARG A 259 -54.10 -59.01 57.52
N ALA A 260 -53.34 -58.81 58.60
CA ALA A 260 -52.81 -59.90 59.41
C ALA A 260 -53.91 -60.60 60.22
N LYS A 261 -54.87 -59.84 60.79
CA LYS A 261 -56.07 -60.39 61.44
C LYS A 261 -56.88 -61.23 60.46
N GLU A 262 -57.15 -60.70 59.27
CA GLU A 262 -57.86 -61.43 58.21
C GLU A 262 -57.12 -62.73 57.81
N ALA A 263 -55.79 -62.67 57.69
CA ALA A 263 -54.97 -63.84 57.35
C ALA A 263 -55.01 -64.89 58.46
N LEU A 264 -54.96 -64.48 59.73
CA LEU A 264 -55.04 -65.38 60.89
C LEU A 264 -56.39 -66.10 60.94
N VAL A 265 -57.49 -65.36 60.74
CA VAL A 265 -58.84 -65.93 60.68
C VAL A 265 -58.94 -66.94 59.54
N LYS A 266 -58.49 -66.58 58.34
CA LYS A 266 -58.47 -67.48 57.18
C LYS A 266 -57.62 -68.73 57.41
N PHE A 267 -56.50 -68.61 58.11
CA PHE A 267 -55.63 -69.73 58.42
C PHE A 267 -56.32 -70.73 59.38
N ILE A 268 -56.93 -70.24 60.46
CA ILE A 268 -57.66 -71.10 61.41
C ILE A 268 -58.88 -71.75 60.74
N ASP A 269 -59.59 -71.01 59.90
CA ASP A 269 -60.70 -71.55 59.11
C ASP A 269 -60.23 -72.66 58.15
N GLY A 270 -58.99 -72.57 57.64
CA GLY A 270 -58.37 -73.56 56.77
C GLY A 270 -57.93 -74.87 57.46
N LEU A 271 -57.88 -74.93 58.80
CA LEU A 271 -57.43 -76.11 59.55
C LEU A 271 -58.46 -77.26 59.63
N GLY A 272 -59.61 -77.12 58.97
CA GLY A 272 -60.60 -78.19 58.81
C GLY A 272 -61.11 -78.73 60.16
N PRO A 273 -61.20 -80.06 60.38
CA PRO A 273 -61.74 -80.65 61.62
C PRO A 273 -61.01 -80.24 62.90
N MET A 274 -59.72 -79.86 62.79
CA MET A 274 -58.92 -79.43 63.93
C MET A 274 -59.20 -77.98 64.35
N LYS A 275 -59.96 -77.21 63.58
CA LYS A 275 -60.39 -75.84 63.94
C LYS A 275 -61.05 -75.80 65.32
N ASN A 276 -61.92 -76.75 65.62
CA ASN A 276 -62.67 -76.79 66.89
C ASN A 276 -61.77 -77.11 68.10
N LEU A 277 -60.69 -77.86 67.89
CA LEU A 277 -59.68 -78.10 68.91
C LEU A 277 -58.87 -76.82 69.14
N VAL A 278 -58.36 -76.21 68.07
CA VAL A 278 -57.47 -75.03 68.15
C VAL A 278 -58.20 -73.78 68.65
N SER A 279 -59.46 -73.56 68.24
CA SER A 279 -60.26 -72.40 68.64
C SER A 279 -60.68 -72.46 70.12
N GLY A 280 -60.67 -73.64 70.74
CA GLY A 280 -60.93 -73.81 72.19
C GLY A 280 -59.70 -73.52 73.08
N PHE A 281 -58.50 -73.61 72.52
CA PHE A 281 -57.24 -73.32 73.22
C PHE A 281 -56.64 -71.95 72.89
N ILE A 282 -57.03 -71.34 71.77
CA ILE A 282 -56.51 -70.06 71.30
C ILE A 282 -57.64 -69.03 71.21
N ASP A 283 -57.52 -67.98 72.01
CA ASP A 283 -58.41 -66.83 72.02
C ASP A 283 -58.01 -65.86 70.89
N LEU A 284 -58.78 -65.88 69.80
CA LEU A 284 -58.51 -65.11 68.58
C LEU A 284 -58.52 -63.60 68.82
N GLU A 285 -59.34 -63.10 69.75
CA GLU A 285 -59.37 -61.68 70.11
C GLU A 285 -58.08 -61.30 70.82
N LYS A 286 -57.64 -62.10 71.80
CA LYS A 286 -56.37 -61.87 72.51
C LYS A 286 -55.14 -62.02 71.62
N VAL A 287 -55.17 -62.88 70.60
CA VAL A 287 -54.08 -62.97 69.61
C VAL A 287 -54.10 -61.75 68.70
N GLY A 288 -55.29 -61.31 68.24
CA GLY A 288 -55.46 -60.11 67.43
C GLY A 288 -54.98 -58.83 68.12
N GLU A 289 -55.19 -58.71 69.44
CA GLU A 289 -54.68 -57.60 70.27
C GLU A 289 -53.15 -57.59 70.41
N LYS A 290 -52.49 -58.74 70.23
CA LYS A 290 -51.02 -58.84 70.25
C LYS A 290 -50.36 -58.62 68.89
N ILE A 291 -51.13 -58.60 67.79
CA ILE A 291 -50.60 -58.35 66.43
C ILE A 291 -49.89 -57.00 66.30
N PRO A 292 -50.43 -55.87 66.82
CA PRO A 292 -49.72 -54.59 66.75
C PRO A 292 -48.33 -54.64 67.40
N GLY A 293 -48.22 -55.19 68.61
CA GLY A 293 -46.93 -55.34 69.29
C GLY A 293 -45.97 -56.31 68.60
N PHE A 294 -46.51 -57.33 67.92
CA PHE A 294 -45.70 -58.22 67.07
C PHE A 294 -45.20 -57.51 65.80
N LEU A 295 -46.02 -56.65 65.20
CA LEU A 295 -45.62 -55.83 64.05
C LEU A 295 -44.62 -54.74 64.44
N ASP A 296 -44.63 -54.25 65.67
CA ASP A 296 -43.58 -53.36 66.18
C ASP A 296 -42.23 -54.09 66.24
N GLN A 297 -42.20 -55.27 66.84
CA GLN A 297 -41.00 -56.09 66.92
C GLN A 297 -40.51 -56.53 65.53
N ALA A 298 -41.42 -57.02 64.68
CA ALA A 298 -41.10 -57.40 63.31
C ALA A 298 -40.69 -56.20 62.45
N GLY A 299 -41.29 -55.02 62.67
CA GLY A 299 -40.95 -53.78 61.98
C GLY A 299 -39.52 -53.32 62.27
N ASP A 300 -39.10 -53.38 63.54
CA ASP A 300 -37.73 -53.10 63.96
C ASP A 300 -36.73 -54.10 63.35
N GLU A 301 -37.08 -55.39 63.33
CA GLU A 301 -36.26 -56.45 62.74
C GLU A 301 -36.13 -56.31 61.21
N ILE A 302 -37.24 -56.08 60.51
CA ILE A 302 -37.26 -55.86 59.06
C ILE A 302 -36.50 -54.58 58.71
N SER A 303 -36.68 -53.49 59.46
CA SER A 303 -35.95 -52.24 59.22
C SER A 303 -34.44 -52.42 59.42
N ARG A 304 -34.03 -53.17 60.45
CA ARG A 304 -32.62 -53.51 60.68
C ARG A 304 -32.08 -54.36 59.54
N TRP A 305 -32.83 -55.37 59.12
CA TRP A 305 -32.47 -56.26 58.01
C TRP A 305 -32.36 -55.51 56.66
N LEU A 306 -33.26 -54.57 56.36
CA LEU A 306 -33.21 -53.72 55.15
C LEU A 306 -32.02 -52.75 55.14
N ARG A 307 -31.49 -52.39 56.32
CA ARG A 307 -30.30 -51.54 56.48
C ARG A 307 -28.99 -52.34 56.49
N GLU A 308 -29.04 -53.66 56.53
CA GLU A 308 -27.84 -54.50 56.43
C GLU A 308 -27.22 -54.38 55.03
N GLU A 309 -25.91 -54.16 55.00
CA GLU A 309 -25.14 -54.01 53.76
C GLU A 309 -25.34 -55.21 52.81
N ARG A 310 -25.43 -56.43 53.36
CA ARG A 310 -25.70 -57.66 52.61
C ARG A 310 -27.06 -57.61 51.90
N THR A 311 -28.11 -57.14 52.57
CA THR A 311 -29.47 -57.05 52.02
C THR A 311 -29.52 -55.98 50.93
N GLN A 312 -28.87 -54.84 51.15
CA GLN A 312 -28.77 -53.77 50.16
C GLN A 312 -28.04 -54.24 48.88
N GLN A 313 -26.94 -54.98 49.04
CA GLN A 313 -26.20 -55.58 47.92
C GLN A 313 -27.05 -56.61 47.16
N GLN A 314 -27.80 -57.47 47.86
CA GLN A 314 -28.68 -58.44 47.20
C GLN A 314 -29.80 -57.77 46.40
N VAL A 315 -30.42 -56.71 46.94
CA VAL A 315 -31.44 -55.93 46.21
C VAL A 315 -30.80 -55.20 45.01
N ALA A 316 -29.57 -54.72 45.16
CA ALA A 316 -28.79 -54.11 44.09
C ALA A 316 -28.51 -55.08 42.94
N GLU A 317 -28.04 -56.29 43.23
CA GLU A 317 -27.82 -57.32 42.21
C GLU A 317 -29.13 -57.72 41.51
N LEU A 318 -30.23 -57.86 42.25
CA LEU A 318 -31.54 -58.18 41.67
C LEU A 318 -32.05 -57.08 40.74
N LEU A 319 -31.96 -55.82 41.15
CA LEU A 319 -32.36 -54.67 40.33
C LEU A 319 -31.44 -54.49 39.12
N ARG A 320 -30.12 -54.68 39.32
CA ARG A 320 -29.14 -54.66 38.24
C ARG A 320 -29.46 -55.71 37.19
N SER A 321 -29.62 -56.98 37.60
CA SER A 321 -30.00 -58.07 36.70
C SER A 321 -31.33 -57.78 36.00
N ARG A 322 -32.30 -57.19 36.70
CA ARG A 322 -33.58 -56.79 36.10
C ARG A 322 -33.40 -55.71 35.04
N VAL A 323 -32.57 -54.71 35.28
CA VAL A 323 -32.30 -53.62 34.35
C VAL A 323 -31.49 -54.12 33.15
N GLU A 324 -30.50 -54.98 33.37
CA GLU A 324 -29.75 -55.64 32.30
C GLU A 324 -30.68 -56.44 31.38
N ASN A 325 -31.59 -57.24 31.93
CA ASN A 325 -32.61 -57.95 31.16
C ASN A 325 -33.57 -57.00 30.40
N LEU A 326 -33.84 -55.80 30.92
CA LEU A 326 -34.62 -54.79 30.21
C LEU A 326 -33.84 -54.16 29.05
N LEU A 327 -32.52 -53.96 29.23
CA LEU A 327 -31.63 -53.43 28.19
C LEU A 327 -31.36 -54.44 27.06
N GLU A 328 -31.49 -55.74 27.33
CA GLU A 328 -31.39 -56.80 26.31
C GLU A 328 -32.61 -56.85 25.38
N ARG A 329 -33.70 -56.18 25.73
CA ARG A 329 -34.90 -56.10 24.91
C ARG A 329 -34.82 -54.92 23.93
N PRO A 330 -35.35 -55.06 22.71
CA PRO A 330 -35.42 -53.94 21.77
C PRO A 330 -36.51 -52.95 22.20
N VAL A 331 -36.32 -51.68 21.83
CA VAL A 331 -37.25 -50.57 22.14
C VAL A 331 -38.66 -50.86 21.59
N SER A 332 -38.75 -51.50 20.43
CA SER A 332 -40.00 -51.96 19.81
C SER A 332 -40.86 -52.78 20.77
N SER A 333 -40.27 -53.66 21.58
CA SER A 333 -41.00 -54.53 22.51
C SER A 333 -41.66 -53.79 23.69
N PHE A 334 -41.22 -52.57 23.99
CA PHE A 334 -41.83 -51.71 25.02
C PHE A 334 -42.96 -50.84 24.44
N VAL A 335 -42.96 -50.66 23.13
CA VAL A 335 -43.86 -49.74 22.41
C VAL A 335 -45.03 -50.46 21.75
N GLU A 336 -44.84 -51.71 21.31
CA GLU A 336 -45.91 -52.60 20.80
C GLU A 336 -47.15 -52.72 21.70
N PRO A 337 -47.04 -52.85 23.05
CA PRO A 337 -48.22 -52.94 23.91
C PRO A 337 -48.90 -51.60 24.22
N LEU A 338 -48.35 -50.46 23.76
CA LEU A 338 -48.88 -49.13 24.08
C LEU A 338 -49.88 -48.63 23.02
N PRO A 339 -50.94 -47.90 23.43
CA PRO A 339 -51.84 -47.23 22.48
C PRO A 339 -51.09 -46.24 21.59
N PHE A 340 -51.47 -46.16 20.32
CA PHE A 340 -50.85 -45.28 19.32
C PHE A 340 -50.76 -43.81 19.79
N GLU A 341 -51.78 -43.32 20.51
CA GLU A 341 -51.80 -41.95 21.05
C GLU A 341 -50.65 -41.67 22.04
N LYS A 342 -50.29 -42.64 22.90
CA LYS A 342 -49.20 -42.48 23.87
C LYS A 342 -47.84 -42.49 23.18
N VAL A 343 -47.69 -43.32 22.14
CA VAL A 343 -46.45 -43.38 21.33
C VAL A 343 -46.27 -42.09 20.53
N ALA A 344 -47.34 -41.59 19.91
CA ALA A 344 -47.31 -40.30 19.22
C ALA A 344 -47.03 -39.14 20.19
N GLY A 345 -47.60 -39.15 21.40
CA GLY A 345 -47.32 -38.19 22.45
C GLY A 345 -45.85 -38.20 22.90
N ALA A 346 -45.27 -39.38 23.10
CA ALA A 346 -43.86 -39.53 23.46
C ALA A 346 -42.93 -39.03 22.35
N LYS A 347 -43.22 -39.34 21.07
CA LYS A 347 -42.47 -38.81 19.92
C LYS A 347 -42.49 -37.28 19.88
N ARG A 348 -43.67 -36.67 20.04
CA ARG A 348 -43.81 -35.21 20.10
C ARG A 348 -43.03 -34.62 21.27
N PHE A 349 -43.11 -35.21 22.46
CA PHE A 349 -42.38 -34.75 23.62
C PHE A 349 -40.86 -34.75 23.39
N VAL A 350 -40.30 -35.85 22.86
CA VAL A 350 -38.85 -35.91 22.55
C VAL A 350 -38.47 -34.86 21.51
N ARG A 351 -39.27 -34.74 20.45
CA ARG A 351 -39.03 -33.76 19.39
C ARG A 351 -39.04 -32.33 19.91
N ASP A 352 -40.06 -31.95 20.66
CA ASP A 352 -40.22 -30.60 21.20
C ASP A 352 -39.08 -30.28 22.20
N GLN A 353 -38.67 -31.26 23.01
CA GLN A 353 -37.55 -31.11 23.94
C GLN A 353 -36.21 -30.90 23.21
N VAL A 354 -35.94 -31.65 22.15
CA VAL A 354 -34.69 -31.50 21.37
C VAL A 354 -34.70 -30.21 20.58
N VAL A 355 -35.81 -29.83 19.94
CA VAL A 355 -35.93 -28.54 19.23
C VAL A 355 -35.73 -27.37 20.19
N SER A 356 -36.38 -27.41 21.36
CA SER A 356 -36.19 -26.40 22.40
C SER A 356 -34.75 -26.32 22.88
N TRP A 357 -34.05 -27.46 23.00
CA TRP A 357 -32.64 -27.47 23.37
C TRP A 357 -31.77 -26.89 22.27
N VAL A 358 -31.97 -27.27 20.99
CA VAL A 358 -31.16 -26.77 19.87
C VAL A 358 -31.36 -25.27 19.63
N GLN A 359 -32.56 -24.75 19.84
CA GLN A 359 -32.84 -23.31 19.77
C GLN A 359 -32.35 -22.53 21.00
N SER A 360 -31.94 -23.23 22.06
CA SER A 360 -31.45 -22.58 23.28
C SER A 360 -30.06 -21.97 23.09
N PRO A 361 -29.73 -20.90 23.84
CA PRO A 361 -28.36 -20.38 23.89
C PRO A 361 -27.32 -21.41 24.35
N ALA A 362 -27.74 -22.43 25.12
CA ALA A 362 -26.87 -23.48 25.61
C ALA A 362 -26.36 -24.38 24.48
N ALA A 363 -27.18 -24.66 23.46
CA ALA A 363 -26.75 -25.44 22.29
C ALA A 363 -25.71 -24.69 21.44
N ALA A 364 -25.89 -23.38 21.24
CA ALA A 364 -24.89 -22.54 20.57
C ALA A 364 -23.55 -22.54 21.34
N LYS A 365 -23.60 -22.48 22.67
CA LYS A 365 -22.41 -22.57 23.53
C LYS A 365 -21.76 -23.95 23.48
N ALA A 366 -22.53 -25.04 23.44
CA ALA A 366 -22.02 -26.40 23.31
C ALA A 366 -21.33 -26.61 21.96
N LEU A 367 -21.94 -26.14 20.86
CA LEU A 367 -21.35 -26.15 19.52
C LEU A 367 -20.07 -25.31 19.44
N ARG A 368 -20.06 -24.14 20.10
CA ARG A 368 -18.83 -23.35 20.24
C ARG A 368 -17.73 -24.13 20.97
N GLY A 369 -18.05 -24.80 22.08
CA GLY A 369 -17.08 -25.62 22.81
C GLY A 369 -16.53 -26.78 21.97
N LEU A 370 -17.36 -27.41 21.14
CA LEU A 370 -16.91 -28.44 20.18
C LEU A 370 -16.03 -27.84 19.08
N LEU A 371 -16.36 -26.66 18.56
CA LEU A 371 -15.54 -25.95 17.58
C LEU A 371 -14.21 -25.50 18.17
N GLU A 372 -14.19 -25.02 19.41
CA GLU A 372 -12.95 -24.65 20.12
C GLU A 372 -12.07 -25.88 20.35
N LYS A 373 -12.65 -27.01 20.80
CA LYS A 373 -11.91 -28.28 20.95
C LYS A 373 -11.38 -28.81 19.62
N GLY A 374 -12.20 -28.76 18.57
CA GLY A 374 -11.79 -29.16 17.21
C GLY A 374 -10.67 -28.26 16.67
N PHE A 375 -10.77 -26.94 16.90
CA PHE A 375 -9.72 -25.99 16.56
C PHE A 375 -8.45 -26.24 17.36
N ASP A 376 -8.55 -26.46 18.67
CA ASP A 376 -7.37 -26.71 19.52
C ASP A 376 -6.68 -28.05 19.19
N ALA A 377 -7.41 -29.02 18.61
CA ALA A 377 -6.83 -30.28 18.13
C ALA A 377 -6.04 -30.13 16.81
N ILE A 378 -6.30 -29.07 16.04
CA ILE A 378 -5.70 -28.84 14.72
C ILE A 378 -4.84 -27.57 14.65
N LYS A 379 -4.85 -26.74 15.69
CA LYS A 379 -4.20 -25.41 15.71
C LYS A 379 -2.68 -25.47 15.49
N ASP A 380 -2.05 -26.57 15.87
CA ASP A 380 -0.59 -26.77 15.81
C ASP A 380 -0.17 -27.58 14.57
N ARG A 381 -1.12 -28.02 13.74
CA ARG A 381 -0.85 -28.72 12.48
C ARG A 381 -0.69 -27.70 11.36
N SER A 382 0.24 -27.94 10.44
CA SER A 382 0.39 -27.07 9.26
C SER A 382 -0.83 -27.22 8.34
N PHE A 383 -1.21 -26.14 7.65
CA PHE A 383 -2.28 -26.23 6.65
C PHE A 383 -1.99 -27.30 5.59
N GLY A 384 -0.72 -27.50 5.23
CA GLY A 384 -0.26 -28.55 4.33
C GLY A 384 -0.59 -29.95 4.82
N GLU A 385 -0.30 -30.26 6.08
CA GLU A 385 -0.65 -31.55 6.69
C GLU A 385 -2.16 -31.76 6.79
N MET A 386 -2.90 -30.70 7.13
CA MET A 386 -4.37 -30.76 7.23
C MET A 386 -5.02 -31.01 5.87
N LEU A 387 -4.58 -30.30 4.83
CA LEU A 387 -5.08 -30.49 3.47
C LEU A 387 -4.70 -31.86 2.92
N ASN A 388 -3.49 -32.36 3.16
CA ASN A 388 -3.06 -33.68 2.72
C ASN A 388 -3.78 -34.82 3.47
N THR A 389 -4.23 -34.60 4.71
CA THR A 389 -5.00 -35.59 5.48
C THR A 389 -6.47 -35.60 5.07
N ALA A 390 -7.05 -34.44 4.75
CA ALA A 390 -8.46 -34.29 4.42
C ALA A 390 -8.80 -34.55 2.94
N LEU A 391 -7.83 -34.37 2.04
CA LEU A 391 -8.02 -34.49 0.60
C LEU A 391 -7.09 -35.55 -0.01
N PRO A 392 -7.58 -36.37 -0.97
CA PRO A 392 -6.72 -37.32 -1.68
C PRO A 392 -5.50 -36.64 -2.32
N GLY A 393 -4.35 -37.32 -2.28
CA GLY A 393 -3.07 -36.78 -2.72
C GLY A 393 -3.12 -36.18 -4.14
N GLY A 394 -2.62 -34.95 -4.28
CA GLY A 394 -2.49 -34.25 -5.56
C GLY A 394 -3.56 -33.19 -5.88
N ILE A 395 -4.56 -32.98 -5.03
CA ILE A 395 -5.57 -31.93 -5.24
C ILE A 395 -4.98 -30.52 -5.07
N VAL A 396 -4.11 -30.33 -4.07
CA VAL A 396 -3.48 -29.03 -3.79
C VAL A 396 -2.68 -28.48 -4.98
N PRO A 397 -1.74 -29.23 -5.59
CA PRO A 397 -1.05 -28.75 -6.79
C PRO A 397 -2.00 -28.52 -7.98
N ARG A 398 -3.04 -29.35 -8.15
CA ARG A 398 -4.07 -29.14 -9.19
C ARG A 398 -4.88 -27.85 -8.98
N MET A 399 -5.26 -27.55 -7.74
CA MET A 399 -5.99 -26.31 -7.43
C MET A 399 -5.12 -25.07 -7.65
N ARG A 400 -3.82 -25.14 -7.31
CA ARG A 400 -2.87 -24.07 -7.59
C ARG A 400 -2.71 -23.83 -9.09
N GLU A 401 -2.59 -24.90 -9.86
CA GLU A 401 -2.49 -24.82 -11.32
C GLU A 401 -3.76 -24.19 -11.92
N GLN A 402 -4.95 -24.65 -11.50
CA GLN A 402 -6.22 -24.06 -11.93
C GLN A 402 -6.37 -22.59 -11.52
N LEU A 403 -5.92 -22.22 -10.32
CA LEU A 403 -5.89 -20.83 -9.87
C LEU A 403 -4.99 -19.97 -10.74
N ALA A 404 -3.77 -20.44 -11.04
CA ALA A 404 -2.85 -19.76 -11.92
C ALA A 404 -3.46 -19.55 -13.32
N THR A 405 -4.02 -20.61 -13.93
CA THR A 405 -4.68 -20.51 -15.24
C THR A 405 -5.86 -19.56 -15.22
N ARG A 406 -6.72 -19.59 -14.19
CA ARG A 406 -7.86 -18.68 -14.07
C ARG A 406 -7.42 -17.23 -13.87
N LEU A 407 -6.40 -16.98 -13.06
CA LEU A 407 -5.86 -15.64 -12.83
C LEU A 407 -5.22 -15.09 -14.10
N LEU A 408 -4.42 -15.90 -14.81
CA LEU A 408 -3.85 -15.51 -16.11
C LEU A 408 -4.93 -15.20 -17.13
N GLY A 409 -5.93 -16.08 -17.26
CA GLY A 409 -7.06 -15.86 -18.16
C GLY A 409 -7.89 -14.62 -17.79
N ALA A 410 -8.07 -14.34 -16.50
CA ALA A 410 -8.76 -13.15 -16.04
C ALA A 410 -7.95 -11.88 -16.31
N LEU A 411 -6.65 -11.87 -15.99
CA LEU A 411 -5.74 -10.74 -16.17
C LEU A 411 -5.49 -10.41 -17.65
N THR A 412 -5.51 -11.41 -18.54
CA THR A 412 -5.33 -11.23 -19.99
C THR A 412 -6.65 -11.01 -20.74
N SER A 413 -7.79 -11.05 -20.04
CA SER A 413 -9.10 -10.92 -20.67
C SER A 413 -9.34 -9.53 -21.28
N PRO A 414 -10.15 -9.41 -22.35
CA PRO A 414 -10.55 -8.12 -22.90
C PRO A 414 -11.23 -7.22 -21.85
N ALA A 415 -12.03 -7.82 -20.96
CA ALA A 415 -12.68 -7.10 -19.87
C ALA A 415 -11.68 -6.49 -18.87
N ALA A 416 -10.59 -7.18 -18.56
CA ALA A 416 -9.52 -6.63 -17.73
C ALA A 416 -8.79 -5.49 -18.44
N ARG A 417 -8.57 -5.59 -19.75
CA ARG A 417 -8.01 -4.51 -20.56
C ARG A 417 -8.87 -3.25 -20.52
N ASP A 418 -10.17 -3.39 -20.73
CA ASP A 418 -11.10 -2.25 -20.69
C ASP A 418 -11.26 -1.67 -19.28
N ALA A 419 -11.12 -2.50 -18.23
CA ALA A 419 -11.13 -2.02 -16.85
C ALA A 419 -9.86 -1.22 -16.53
N VAL A 420 -8.68 -1.73 -16.89
CA VAL A 420 -7.40 -1.06 -16.69
C VAL A 420 -7.32 0.22 -17.54
N ASP A 421 -7.78 0.18 -18.79
CA ASP A 421 -7.83 1.36 -19.66
C ASP A 421 -8.66 2.49 -19.07
N ARG A 422 -9.85 2.17 -18.54
CA ARG A 422 -10.72 3.15 -17.85
C ARG A 422 -10.07 3.73 -16.60
N VAL A 423 -9.49 2.89 -15.75
CA VAL A 423 -8.79 3.35 -14.53
C VAL A 423 -7.59 4.22 -14.90
N LEU A 424 -6.82 3.83 -15.92
CA LEU A 424 -5.69 4.62 -16.40
C LEU A 424 -6.15 5.95 -17.00
N ALA A 425 -7.23 5.98 -17.78
CA ALA A 425 -7.79 7.21 -18.33
C ALA A 425 -8.22 8.16 -17.20
N GLU A 426 -8.99 7.67 -16.23
CA GLU A 426 -9.47 8.46 -15.09
C GLU A 426 -8.31 8.98 -14.24
N LYS A 427 -7.33 8.12 -13.90
CA LYS A 427 -6.16 8.52 -13.11
C LYS A 427 -5.26 9.49 -13.87
N THR A 428 -5.07 9.29 -15.17
CA THR A 428 -4.28 10.21 -16.00
C THR A 428 -4.96 11.58 -16.08
N GLU A 429 -6.28 11.63 -16.29
CA GLU A 429 -7.01 12.90 -16.33
C GLU A 429 -6.93 13.62 -14.97
N GLN A 430 -7.08 12.87 -13.87
CA GLN A 430 -6.99 13.41 -12.51
C GLN A 430 -5.58 13.92 -12.20
N TRP A 431 -4.53 13.13 -12.42
CA TRP A 431 -3.16 13.47 -12.05
C TRP A 431 -2.52 14.52 -12.96
N VAL A 432 -2.83 14.50 -14.26
CA VAL A 432 -2.19 15.40 -15.23
C VAL A 432 -2.90 16.75 -15.33
N PHE A 433 -4.22 16.77 -15.26
CA PHE A 433 -5.00 18.00 -15.54
C PHE A 433 -5.64 18.63 -14.31
N HIS A 434 -5.90 17.87 -13.24
CA HIS A 434 -6.69 18.37 -12.11
C HIS A 434 -5.92 18.45 -10.79
N GLN A 435 -5.03 17.51 -10.51
CA GLN A 435 -4.30 17.46 -9.25
C GLN A 435 -3.08 18.37 -9.29
N PRO A 436 -2.95 19.33 -8.36
CA PRO A 436 -1.75 20.15 -8.25
C PRO A 436 -0.56 19.28 -7.84
N LEU A 437 0.59 19.53 -8.45
CA LEU A 437 1.84 18.87 -8.09
C LEU A 437 2.31 19.29 -6.68
N GLY A 438 1.91 20.48 -6.25
CA GLY A 438 2.31 21.04 -4.98
C GLY A 438 3.76 21.51 -5.00
N CYS A 439 4.36 21.60 -3.81
CA CYS A 439 5.77 21.85 -3.64
C CYS A 439 6.58 20.56 -3.88
N LEU A 440 7.28 20.48 -5.02
CA LEU A 440 8.07 19.29 -5.37
C LEU A 440 9.28 19.12 -4.46
N SER A 441 9.78 20.21 -3.87
CA SER A 441 10.92 20.18 -2.97
C SER A 441 10.68 19.38 -1.68
N ALA A 442 9.42 19.22 -1.26
CA ALA A 442 9.01 18.38 -0.13
C ALA A 442 8.91 16.89 -0.46
N ARG A 443 8.83 16.53 -1.75
CA ARG A 443 8.67 15.15 -2.23
C ARG A 443 9.96 14.55 -2.79
N LEU A 444 10.93 15.37 -3.15
CA LEU A 444 12.23 14.94 -3.68
C LEU A 444 13.27 14.87 -2.55
N SER A 445 14.01 13.76 -2.48
CA SER A 445 15.16 13.66 -1.58
C SER A 445 16.27 14.65 -1.96
N ALA A 446 17.14 14.96 -1.01
CA ALA A 446 18.29 15.82 -1.25
C ALA A 446 19.20 15.25 -2.35
N ASP A 447 19.36 13.92 -2.38
CA ASP A 447 20.20 13.23 -3.37
C ASP A 447 19.66 13.41 -4.80
N VAL A 448 18.36 13.14 -5.01
CA VAL A 448 17.71 13.30 -6.33
C VAL A 448 17.76 14.76 -6.78
N ARG A 449 17.64 15.72 -5.86
CA ARG A 449 17.78 17.15 -6.19
C ARG A 449 19.19 17.47 -6.69
N SER A 450 20.21 16.99 -6.00
CA SER A 450 21.61 17.19 -6.39
C SER A 450 21.90 16.56 -7.75
N GLU A 451 21.42 15.34 -7.99
CA GLU A 451 21.57 14.65 -9.28
C GLU A 451 20.89 15.41 -10.43
N LEU A 452 19.68 15.95 -10.20
CA LEU A 452 18.98 16.78 -11.19
C LEU A 452 19.73 18.09 -11.47
N GLN A 453 20.26 18.75 -10.44
CA GLN A 453 21.05 19.97 -10.58
C GLN A 453 22.31 19.72 -11.42
N GLU A 454 23.04 18.66 -11.10
CA GLU A 454 24.26 18.28 -11.82
C GLU A 454 23.94 17.86 -13.26
N GLY A 455 22.93 17.03 -13.46
CA GLY A 455 22.51 16.59 -14.79
C GLY A 455 22.06 17.75 -15.68
N LEU A 456 21.28 18.69 -15.13
CA LEU A 456 20.83 19.88 -15.85
C LEU A 456 22.00 20.82 -16.17
N PHE A 457 22.95 20.99 -15.25
CA PHE A 457 24.16 21.76 -15.49
C PHE A 457 25.00 21.16 -16.61
N ILE A 458 25.26 19.86 -16.59
CA ILE A 458 26.03 19.16 -17.65
C ILE A 458 25.35 19.36 -18.99
N HIS A 459 24.04 19.09 -19.08
CA HIS A 459 23.31 19.21 -20.34
C HIS A 459 23.28 20.65 -20.87
N LEU A 460 23.05 21.63 -19.98
CA LEU A 460 23.04 23.04 -20.37
C LEU A 460 24.42 23.53 -20.79
N ALA A 461 25.48 23.12 -20.10
CA ALA A 461 26.86 23.46 -20.46
C ALA A 461 27.24 22.89 -21.83
N GLU A 462 26.85 21.64 -22.12
CA GLU A 462 27.05 21.04 -23.44
C GLU A 462 26.25 21.74 -24.55
N LEU A 463 24.98 22.06 -24.30
CA LEU A 463 24.15 22.82 -25.24
C LEU A 463 24.76 24.20 -25.52
N LEU A 464 25.19 24.93 -24.49
CA LEU A 464 25.82 26.25 -24.67
C LEU A 464 27.14 26.13 -25.45
N LYS A 465 27.97 25.13 -25.13
CA LYS A 465 29.22 24.88 -25.86
C LYS A 465 28.99 24.58 -27.34
N LYS A 466 27.90 23.89 -27.68
CA LYS A 466 27.59 23.50 -29.06
C LYS A 466 26.91 24.62 -29.86
N GLU A 467 25.94 25.29 -29.26
CA GLU A 467 25.05 26.22 -29.97
C GLU A 467 25.55 27.66 -29.94
N VAL A 468 26.14 28.14 -28.83
CA VAL A 468 26.55 29.56 -28.71
C VAL A 468 27.61 29.96 -29.74
N PRO A 469 28.68 29.17 -30.02
CA PRO A 469 29.61 29.51 -31.08
C PRO A 469 28.94 29.68 -32.45
N GLN A 470 27.98 28.82 -32.81
CA GLN A 470 27.27 28.92 -34.08
C GLN A 470 26.37 30.16 -34.14
N LEU A 471 25.76 30.54 -33.01
CA LEU A 471 24.98 31.77 -32.90
C LEU A 471 25.86 33.01 -33.08
N VAL A 472 27.10 33.00 -32.57
CA VAL A 472 28.07 34.10 -32.74
C VAL A 472 28.50 34.24 -34.20
N ASP A 473 28.71 33.15 -34.94
CA ASP A 473 28.99 33.21 -36.38
C ASP A 473 27.82 33.83 -37.17
N THR A 474 26.59 33.56 -36.73
CA THR A 474 25.36 34.08 -37.37
C THR A 474 25.14 35.55 -37.04
N LEU A 475 25.48 35.96 -35.81
CA LEU A 475 25.49 37.35 -35.38
C LEU A 475 26.68 38.04 -36.06
N ASN A 476 26.45 38.73 -37.18
CA ASN A 476 27.50 39.44 -37.92
C ASN A 476 28.16 40.54 -37.07
N ILE A 477 29.12 40.17 -36.20
CA ILE A 477 29.77 41.05 -35.24
C ILE A 477 30.48 42.19 -35.96
N LYS A 478 31.04 41.90 -37.15
CA LYS A 478 31.62 42.90 -38.03
C LYS A 478 30.65 44.04 -38.31
N ARG A 479 29.40 43.72 -38.68
CA ARG A 479 28.37 44.71 -38.96
C ARG A 479 27.93 45.46 -37.71
N VAL A 480 27.78 44.76 -36.57
CA VAL A 480 27.40 45.38 -35.29
C VAL A 480 28.45 46.43 -34.87
N VAL A 481 29.74 46.09 -34.99
CA VAL A 481 30.84 47.00 -34.65
C VAL A 481 30.92 48.16 -35.66
N GLU A 482 30.79 47.87 -36.96
CA GLU A 482 30.77 48.90 -38.01
C GLU A 482 29.64 49.92 -37.77
N GLU A 483 28.41 49.44 -37.50
CA GLU A 483 27.26 50.28 -37.18
C GLU A 483 27.52 51.09 -35.90
N LYS A 484 28.08 50.46 -34.84
CA LYS A 484 28.38 51.16 -33.59
C LYS A 484 29.41 52.27 -33.77
N VAL A 485 30.50 52.02 -34.49
CA VAL A 485 31.50 53.05 -34.82
C VAL A 485 30.89 54.15 -35.69
N ASN A 486 29.99 53.79 -36.61
CA ASN A 486 29.21 54.73 -37.43
C ASN A 486 28.14 55.52 -36.65
N THR A 487 27.89 55.21 -35.38
CA THR A 487 27.08 56.06 -34.48
C THR A 487 27.92 57.01 -33.61
N LEU A 488 29.23 56.79 -33.49
CA LEU A 488 30.11 57.66 -32.69
C LEU A 488 30.25 59.04 -33.35
N ASP A 489 30.17 60.11 -32.57
CA ASP A 489 30.36 61.46 -33.08
C ASP A 489 31.80 61.64 -33.60
N VAL A 490 31.95 62.49 -34.62
CA VAL A 490 33.24 62.72 -35.28
C VAL A 490 34.29 63.24 -34.30
N LEU A 491 33.88 63.97 -33.26
CA LEU A 491 34.77 64.52 -32.23
C LEU A 491 35.33 63.42 -31.31
N THR A 492 34.58 62.36 -31.03
CA THR A 492 35.09 61.22 -30.24
C THR A 492 36.10 60.42 -31.04
N VAL A 493 35.86 60.21 -32.33
CA VAL A 493 36.85 59.56 -33.22
C VAL A 493 38.12 60.42 -33.37
N GLU A 494 37.96 61.74 -33.48
CA GLU A 494 39.07 62.70 -33.47
C GLU A 494 39.88 62.58 -32.17
N ARG A 495 39.25 62.59 -30.99
CA ARG A 495 39.95 62.46 -29.70
C ARG A 495 40.73 61.15 -29.59
N LEU A 496 40.09 60.03 -29.91
CA LEU A 496 40.75 58.71 -29.85
C LEU A 496 41.99 58.63 -30.75
N LEU A 497 41.95 59.25 -31.93
CA LEU A 497 43.09 59.28 -32.84
C LEU A 497 44.14 60.32 -32.44
N LEU A 498 43.73 61.49 -31.97
CA LEU A 498 44.64 62.53 -31.49
C LEU A 498 45.41 62.06 -30.26
N ASP A 499 44.77 61.39 -29.30
CA ASP A 499 45.41 60.88 -28.09
C ASP A 499 46.53 59.88 -28.42
N ILE A 500 46.38 59.09 -29.48
CA ILE A 500 47.40 58.13 -29.93
C ILE A 500 48.49 58.82 -30.76
N MET A 501 48.16 59.89 -31.51
CA MET A 501 49.05 60.50 -32.50
C MET A 501 49.77 61.77 -32.04
N GLU A 502 49.36 62.40 -30.93
CA GLU A 502 49.86 63.71 -30.50
C GLU A 502 51.39 63.74 -30.37
N ASP A 503 51.97 62.71 -29.77
CA ASP A 503 53.43 62.60 -29.60
C ASP A 503 54.14 62.52 -30.95
N HIS A 504 53.59 61.75 -31.90
CA HIS A 504 54.14 61.64 -33.24
C HIS A 504 54.07 62.95 -34.02
N PHE A 505 52.99 63.73 -33.87
CA PHE A 505 52.86 65.02 -34.54
C PHE A 505 53.90 66.05 -34.11
N ARG A 506 54.34 66.02 -32.85
CA ARG A 506 55.43 66.89 -32.37
C ARG A 506 56.73 66.62 -33.11
N TYR A 507 57.08 65.35 -33.34
CA TYR A 507 58.26 64.99 -34.12
C TYR A 507 58.17 65.43 -35.59
N ILE A 508 57.00 65.28 -36.22
CA ILE A 508 56.82 65.71 -37.61
C ILE A 508 56.94 67.23 -37.74
N ASN A 509 56.35 68.00 -36.80
CA ASN A 509 56.49 69.47 -36.78
C ASN A 509 57.95 69.90 -36.59
N LEU A 510 58.68 69.23 -35.70
CA LEU A 510 60.10 69.50 -35.47
C LEU A 510 60.95 69.14 -36.69
N PHE A 511 60.65 68.02 -37.35
CA PHE A 511 61.32 67.62 -38.60
C PHE A 511 61.05 68.61 -39.73
N GLY A 512 59.80 69.11 -39.84
CA GLY A 512 59.43 70.17 -40.77
C GLY A 512 60.22 71.47 -40.53
N ALA A 513 60.43 71.84 -39.26
CA ALA A 513 61.27 72.97 -38.89
C ALA A 513 62.74 72.75 -39.28
N LEU A 514 63.28 71.55 -39.02
CA LEU A 514 64.65 71.20 -39.37
C LEU A 514 64.88 71.20 -40.89
N LEU A 515 63.95 70.64 -41.65
CA LEU A 515 64.01 70.61 -43.12
C LEU A 515 63.85 72.02 -43.71
N GLY A 516 62.95 72.83 -43.15
CA GLY A 516 62.80 74.23 -43.51
C GLY A 516 64.07 75.05 -43.22
N ALA A 517 64.74 74.80 -42.10
CA ALA A 517 66.03 75.39 -41.78
C ALA A 517 67.10 75.00 -42.81
N LEU A 518 67.14 73.72 -43.19
CA LEU A 518 68.09 73.18 -44.16
C LEU A 518 67.86 73.78 -45.56
N ILE A 519 66.60 73.90 -46.00
CA ILE A 519 66.24 74.57 -47.26
C ILE A 519 66.63 76.04 -47.22
N GLY A 520 66.38 76.74 -46.10
CA GLY A 520 66.79 78.13 -45.92
C GLY A 520 68.32 78.29 -45.97
N LEU A 521 69.07 77.30 -45.48
CA LEU A 521 70.53 77.26 -45.52
C LEU A 521 71.04 76.98 -46.94
N VAL A 522 70.42 76.07 -47.68
CA VAL A 522 70.72 75.85 -49.10
C VAL A 522 70.41 77.10 -49.93
N ASN A 523 69.28 77.76 -49.67
CA ASN A 523 68.90 78.99 -50.37
C ASN A 523 69.90 80.13 -50.10
N LEU A 524 70.39 80.24 -48.86
CA LEU A 524 71.47 81.15 -48.50
C LEU A 524 72.75 80.87 -49.30
N VAL A 525 73.14 79.60 -49.44
CA VAL A 525 74.31 79.21 -50.23
C VAL A 525 74.10 79.58 -51.71
N VAL A 526 72.95 79.25 -52.30
CA VAL A 526 72.66 79.52 -53.72
C VAL A 526 72.59 81.03 -54.02
N LEU A 527 71.92 81.81 -53.17
CA LEU A 527 71.83 83.28 -53.31
C LEU A 527 73.15 83.98 -52.97
N GLY A 528 74.05 83.34 -52.22
CA GLY A 528 75.39 83.86 -51.95
C GLY A 528 76.39 83.63 -53.09
N PHE A 529 76.07 82.76 -54.04
CA PHE A 529 76.85 82.48 -55.26
C PHE A 529 76.33 83.18 -56.52
N ALA A 530 75.18 83.87 -56.43
CA ALA A 530 74.61 84.73 -57.47
C ALA A 530 74.81 86.21 -57.12
#